data_AF-A0A7S2BS28-F1
#
_entry.id   AF-A0A7S2BS28-F1
#
_cell.length_a   1.000
_cell.length_b   1.000
_cell.length_c   1.000
_cell.angle_alpha   90.00
_cell.angle_beta   90.00
_cell.angle_gamma   90.00
#
_symmetry.space_group_name_H-M   'P 1'
#
loop_
_entity.id
_entity.type
_entity.pdbx_description
1 polymer ?
#
loop_
_entity_poly.entity_id
_entity_poly.type
_entity_poly.pdbx_seq_one_letter_code
_entity_poly.pdbx_strand_id
1 'polypeptide(L)'
;GRLHDWPADASAASGVWATFVSAHFPHNALKKALLEWKWLLKPGGWMLLVDLEGLWSVHRPMDLQWARQFRDLDEDLADTAKFDPFAGNRLPDLCRKIGLEVLDQKEWADMEFVFNGQGNEQQLAIWRARLQSPATKALFAKRFRDFAKQAQEVLLQCLRS
;
A
#
# COMPACT_ATOMS: atom_id res chain seq x y z
N GLY A 1 -17.10 17.25 1.32
CA GLY A 1 -17.38 17.84 2.65
C GLY A 1 -16.08 17.93 3.40
N ARG A 2 -15.90 18.95 4.24
CA ARG A 2 -14.90 18.88 5.32
C ARG A 2 -15.47 17.93 6.38
N LEU A 3 -14.63 17.07 6.95
CA LEU A 3 -15.04 16.00 7.87
C LEU A 3 -14.83 16.35 9.35
N HIS A 4 -14.22 17.50 9.66
CA HIS A 4 -14.08 17.99 11.02
C HIS A 4 -15.13 19.05 11.29
N ASP A 5 -16.26 18.63 11.85
CA ASP A 5 -17.36 19.52 12.20
C ASP A 5 -17.15 20.20 13.57
N TRP A 6 -16.19 19.75 14.38
CA TRP A 6 -15.96 20.25 15.74
C TRP A 6 -14.57 20.89 15.93
N PRO A 7 -14.49 22.21 16.17
CA PRO A 7 -13.25 22.92 16.50
C PRO A 7 -12.48 22.34 17.70
N ALA A 8 -13.15 21.59 18.57
CA ALA A 8 -12.58 20.98 19.77
C ALA A 8 -11.53 19.88 19.48
N ASP A 9 -11.56 19.28 18.28
CA ASP A 9 -10.61 18.24 17.91
C ASP A 9 -9.27 18.80 17.41
N ALA A 10 -9.22 20.11 17.12
CA ALA A 10 -8.00 20.80 16.72
C ALA A 10 -6.94 20.65 17.82
N SER A 11 -5.76 20.15 17.46
CA SER A 11 -4.67 19.97 18.41
C SER A 11 -5.04 19.17 19.67
N ALA A 12 -5.93 18.18 19.54
CA ALA A 12 -6.36 17.32 20.65
C ALA A 12 -5.40 16.13 20.88
N ALA A 13 -4.77 15.62 19.82
CA ALA A 13 -3.98 14.40 19.84
C ALA A 13 -2.48 14.65 20.07
N SER A 14 -1.84 13.80 20.86
CA SER A 14 -0.37 13.77 20.98
C SER A 14 0.29 12.98 19.84
N GLY A 15 -0.47 12.11 19.17
CA GLY A 15 0.03 11.29 18.08
C GLY A 15 -1.07 10.76 17.16
N VAL A 16 -0.71 10.51 15.91
CA VAL A 16 -1.55 9.79 14.94
C VAL A 16 -0.81 8.53 14.51
N TRP A 17 -1.47 7.38 14.58
CA TRP A 17 -0.97 6.11 14.05
C TRP A 17 -1.88 5.66 12.92
N ALA A 18 -1.31 5.39 11.74
CA ALA A 18 -2.03 4.78 10.63
C ALA A 18 -1.20 3.68 9.94
N THR A 19 -1.71 2.45 9.89
CA THR A 19 -1.08 1.30 9.23
C THR A 19 -1.96 0.77 8.11
N PHE A 20 -1.45 0.68 6.88
CA PHE A 20 -2.16 0.22 5.69
C PHE A 20 -3.44 1.02 5.41
N VAL A 21 -3.38 2.33 5.67
CA VAL A 21 -4.50 3.27 5.50
C VAL A 21 -4.24 4.25 4.37
N SER A 22 -2.99 4.67 4.18
CA SER A 22 -2.57 5.66 3.19
C SER A 22 -2.83 5.20 1.76
N ALA A 23 -2.69 3.89 1.49
CA ALA A 23 -3.00 3.30 0.19
C ALA A 23 -4.46 3.54 -0.25
N HIS A 24 -5.39 3.75 0.67
CA HIS A 24 -6.78 4.03 0.36
C HIS A 24 -7.07 5.50 -0.01
N PHE A 25 -6.04 6.35 -0.03
CA PHE A 25 -6.14 7.77 -0.41
C PHE A 25 -5.36 8.08 -1.70
N PRO A 26 -5.77 7.55 -2.86
CA PRO A 26 -5.00 7.69 -4.10
C PRO A 26 -4.85 9.14 -4.57
N HIS A 27 -3.85 9.38 -5.43
CA HIS A 27 -3.54 10.67 -6.05
C HIS A 27 -3.29 11.79 -5.01
N ASN A 28 -4.14 12.83 -5.01
CA ASN A 28 -4.07 13.99 -4.13
C ASN A 28 -4.88 13.80 -2.83
N ALA A 29 -5.63 12.70 -2.68
CA ALA A 29 -6.41 12.45 -1.47
C ALA A 29 -5.50 12.24 -0.25
N LEU A 30 -4.34 11.58 -0.41
CA LEU A 30 -3.41 11.33 0.70
C LEU A 30 -2.88 12.63 1.29
N LYS A 31 -2.51 13.60 0.44
CA LYS A 31 -2.07 14.92 0.93
C LYS A 31 -3.16 15.61 1.76
N LYS A 32 -4.43 15.48 1.37
CA LYS A 32 -5.55 16.04 2.14
C LYS A 32 -5.69 15.31 3.48
N ALA A 33 -5.70 13.97 3.47
CA ALA A 33 -5.76 13.18 4.70
C ALA A 33 -4.63 13.53 5.68
N LEU A 34 -3.40 13.66 5.19
CA LEU A 34 -2.25 14.06 6.02
C LEU A 34 -2.40 15.45 6.63
N LEU A 35 -2.99 16.42 5.89
CA LEU A 35 -3.28 17.75 6.43
C LEU A 35 -4.31 17.69 7.55
N GLU A 36 -5.36 16.88 7.37
CA GLU A 36 -6.38 16.68 8.40
C GLU A 36 -5.81 15.96 9.63
N TRP A 37 -5.00 14.92 9.44
CA TRP A 37 -4.31 14.25 10.55
C TRP A 37 -3.33 15.19 11.27
N LYS A 38 -2.64 16.07 10.53
CA LYS A 38 -1.79 17.10 11.12
C LYS A 38 -2.58 18.09 11.97
N TRP A 39 -3.77 18.47 11.54
CA TRP A 39 -4.63 19.41 12.27
C TRP A 39 -5.05 18.87 13.64
N LEU A 40 -5.17 17.55 13.79
CA LEU A 40 -5.45 16.89 15.08
C LEU A 40 -4.27 16.97 16.06
N LEU A 41 -3.04 17.17 15.58
CA LEU A 41 -1.85 17.12 16.42
C LEU A 41 -1.64 18.39 17.24
N LYS A 42 -1.29 18.18 18.51
CA LYS A 42 -0.67 19.21 19.35
C LYS A 42 0.67 19.65 18.77
N PRO A 43 1.14 20.88 19.10
CA PRO A 43 2.54 21.25 18.86
C PRO A 43 3.50 20.21 19.44
N GLY A 44 4.42 19.71 18.63
CA GLY A 44 5.35 18.63 19.00
C GLY A 44 4.76 17.21 19.01
N GLY A 45 3.51 17.03 18.58
CA GLY A 45 2.92 15.71 18.38
C GLY A 45 3.57 14.94 17.23
N TRP A 46 3.35 13.62 17.20
CA TRP A 46 4.01 12.71 16.24
C TRP A 46 3.03 12.03 15.28
N MET A 47 3.54 11.55 14.14
CA MET A 47 2.81 10.61 13.28
C MET A 47 3.64 9.36 13.03
N LEU A 48 2.99 8.20 13.11
CA LEU A 48 3.53 6.93 12.67
C LEU A 48 2.66 6.43 11.52
N LEU A 49 3.25 6.37 10.33
CA LEU A 49 2.57 5.99 9.10
C LEU A 49 3.28 4.77 8.50
N VAL A 50 2.53 3.70 8.26
CA VAL A 50 3.04 2.46 7.68
C VAL A 50 2.18 2.11 6.49
N ASP A 51 2.79 1.86 5.33
CA ASP A 51 2.05 1.41 4.17
C ASP A 51 2.93 0.66 3.18
N LEU A 52 2.29 0.15 2.13
CA LEU A 52 2.92 -0.66 1.10
C LEU A 52 3.82 0.17 0.16
N GLU A 53 4.79 -0.52 -0.43
CA GLU A 53 5.62 -0.03 -1.54
C GLU A 53 5.46 -0.93 -2.78
N GLY A 54 4.22 -1.26 -3.13
CA GLY A 54 3.86 -2.17 -4.20
C GLY A 54 3.20 -3.43 -3.65
N LEU A 55 2.32 -4.02 -4.45
CA LEU A 55 1.53 -5.19 -4.04
C LEU A 55 1.89 -6.43 -4.86
N TRP A 56 1.98 -6.30 -6.18
CA TRP A 56 2.26 -7.45 -7.05
C TRP A 56 3.67 -7.37 -7.66
N SER A 57 4.06 -6.16 -8.07
CA SER A 57 5.22 -5.93 -8.92
C SER A 57 6.56 -5.92 -8.18
N VAL A 58 6.56 -6.05 -6.86
CA VAL A 58 7.78 -6.03 -6.03
C VAL A 58 8.40 -7.39 -5.80
N HIS A 59 7.65 -8.47 -6.02
CA HIS A 59 8.15 -9.82 -5.79
C HIS A 59 9.13 -10.26 -6.88
N ARG A 60 10.24 -10.87 -6.45
CA ARG A 60 11.30 -11.38 -7.33
C ARG A 60 11.75 -12.77 -6.83
N PRO A 61 12.25 -13.64 -7.72
CA PRO A 61 12.52 -13.42 -9.14
C PRO A 61 11.28 -13.56 -10.04
N MET A 62 11.17 -12.71 -11.05
CA MET A 62 10.10 -12.76 -12.04
C MET A 62 10.65 -12.36 -13.41
N ASP A 63 10.17 -12.98 -14.48
CA ASP A 63 10.59 -12.58 -15.82
C ASP A 63 10.15 -11.14 -16.14
N LEU A 64 10.84 -10.50 -17.09
CA LEU A 64 10.61 -9.09 -17.40
C LEU A 64 9.20 -8.82 -17.95
N GLN A 65 8.62 -9.79 -18.67
CA GLN A 65 7.28 -9.65 -19.22
C GLN A 65 6.24 -9.58 -18.10
N TRP A 66 6.25 -10.54 -17.18
CA TRP A 66 5.32 -10.56 -16.05
C TRP A 66 5.59 -9.42 -15.08
N ALA A 67 6.86 -9.11 -14.79
CA ALA A 67 7.20 -7.99 -13.93
C ALA A 67 6.60 -6.68 -14.45
N ARG A 68 6.66 -6.44 -15.77
CA ARG A 68 6.00 -5.29 -16.40
C ARG A 68 4.47 -5.36 -16.29
N GLN A 69 3.86 -6.50 -16.55
CA GLN A 69 2.40 -6.64 -16.47
C GLN A 69 1.86 -6.43 -15.04
N PHE A 70 2.56 -6.91 -14.02
CA PHE A 70 2.20 -6.66 -12.62
C PHE A 70 2.49 -5.23 -12.21
N ARG A 71 3.53 -4.60 -12.76
CA ARG A 71 3.80 -3.18 -12.53
C ARG A 71 2.67 -2.31 -13.07
N ASP A 72 2.26 -2.54 -14.31
CA ASP A 72 1.13 -1.85 -14.91
C ASP A 72 -0.16 -2.10 -14.09
N LEU A 73 -0.37 -3.33 -13.59
CA LEU A 73 -1.51 -3.63 -12.72
C LEU A 73 -1.47 -2.78 -11.44
N ASP A 74 -0.35 -2.74 -10.73
CA ASP A 74 -0.19 -1.92 -9.51
C ASP A 74 -0.46 -0.43 -9.80
N GLU A 75 0.03 0.09 -10.93
CA GLU A 75 -0.19 1.48 -11.36
C GLU A 75 -1.66 1.77 -11.66
N ASP A 76 -2.37 0.81 -12.26
CA ASP A 76 -3.81 0.91 -12.58
C ASP A 76 -4.71 0.89 -11.32
N LEU A 77 -4.24 0.42 -10.16
CA LEU A 77 -5.08 0.25 -8.96
C LEU A 77 -5.60 1.58 -8.39
N ALA A 78 -4.83 2.66 -8.51
CA ALA A 78 -5.23 3.97 -7.98
C ALA A 78 -6.51 4.46 -8.66
N ASP A 79 -6.60 4.26 -9.98
CA ASP A 79 -7.75 4.68 -10.78
C ASP A 79 -8.90 3.69 -10.70
N THR A 80 -8.59 2.39 -10.76
CA THR A 80 -9.60 1.33 -10.91
C THR A 80 -10.17 0.80 -9.60
N ALA A 81 -9.36 0.75 -8.54
CA ALA A 81 -9.73 0.19 -7.24
C ALA A 81 -9.68 1.23 -6.11
N LYS A 82 -9.32 2.48 -6.42
CA LYS A 82 -9.09 3.56 -5.44
C LYS A 82 -8.07 3.16 -4.37
N PHE A 83 -7.02 2.47 -4.82
CA PHE A 83 -5.97 1.91 -3.98
C PHE A 83 -4.60 2.19 -4.61
N ASP A 84 -3.73 2.92 -3.93
CA ASP A 84 -2.36 3.21 -4.35
C ASP A 84 -1.40 2.28 -3.59
N PRO A 85 -0.95 1.16 -4.19
CA PRO A 85 -0.06 0.22 -3.51
C PRO A 85 1.32 0.83 -3.24
N PHE A 86 1.67 1.97 -3.85
CA PHE A 86 2.95 2.64 -3.67
C PHE A 86 2.86 3.82 -2.69
N ALA A 87 1.77 3.95 -1.93
CA ALA A 87 1.58 5.08 -1.03
C ALA A 87 2.74 5.27 -0.03
N GLY A 88 3.34 4.17 0.44
CA GLY A 88 4.45 4.18 1.40
C GLY A 88 5.64 5.01 0.95
N ASN A 89 6.07 4.87 -0.31
CA ASN A 89 7.24 5.60 -0.83
C ASN A 89 7.02 7.12 -0.95
N ARG A 90 5.76 7.57 -0.96
CA ARG A 90 5.38 8.98 -1.09
C ARG A 90 5.26 9.67 0.27
N LEU A 91 5.13 8.90 1.36
CA LEU A 91 4.88 9.44 2.69
C LEU A 91 5.93 10.45 3.15
N PRO A 92 7.25 10.19 3.06
CA PRO A 92 8.26 11.13 3.56
C PRO A 92 8.18 12.49 2.87
N ASP A 93 8.05 12.49 1.55
CA ASP A 93 7.98 13.71 0.75
C ASP A 93 6.67 14.47 0.96
N LEU A 94 5.56 13.76 1.09
CA LEU A 94 4.28 14.40 1.40
C LEU A 94 4.27 15.01 2.81
N CYS A 95 4.82 14.33 3.81
CA CYS A 95 4.98 14.84 5.17
C CYS A 95 5.83 16.12 5.18
N ARG A 96 6.99 16.13 4.51
CA ARG A 96 7.82 17.35 4.37
C ARG A 96 7.06 18.49 3.71
N LYS A 97 6.31 18.22 2.63
CA LYS A 97 5.52 19.23 1.89
C LYS A 97 4.39 19.84 2.73
N ILE A 98 3.92 19.16 3.78
CA ILE A 98 2.93 19.72 4.71
C ILE A 98 3.58 20.29 5.98
N GLY A 99 4.91 20.42 6.01
CA GLY A 99 5.65 21.01 7.12
C GLY A 99 5.75 20.11 8.35
N LEU A 100 5.86 18.80 8.15
CA LEU A 100 6.31 17.85 9.17
C LEU A 100 7.79 17.53 8.95
N GLU A 101 8.49 17.23 10.04
CA GLU A 101 9.83 16.67 10.02
C GLU A 101 9.73 15.13 9.96
N VAL A 102 10.57 14.51 9.12
CA VAL A 102 10.67 13.04 9.05
C VAL A 102 11.79 12.60 9.98
N LEU A 103 11.42 12.03 11.14
CA LEU A 103 12.37 11.62 12.17
C LEU A 103 13.00 10.24 11.89
N ASP A 104 12.23 9.33 11.30
CA ASP A 104 12.67 7.96 10.96
C ASP A 104 11.95 7.49 9.69
N GLN A 105 12.64 6.69 8.88
CA GLN A 105 12.11 6.03 7.69
C GLN A 105 12.78 4.68 7.55
N LYS A 106 12.00 3.61 7.56
CA LYS A 106 12.49 2.23 7.48
C LYS A 106 11.51 1.38 6.70
N GLU A 107 12.06 0.36 6.04
CA GLU A 107 11.30 -0.78 5.55
C GLU A 107 11.33 -1.87 6.64
N TRP A 108 10.20 -2.55 6.84
CA TRP A 108 10.11 -3.65 7.80
C TRP A 108 9.77 -4.93 7.07
N ALA A 109 10.51 -5.99 7.39
CA ALA A 109 10.10 -7.34 7.05
C ALA A 109 8.82 -7.68 7.82
N ASP A 110 7.89 -8.36 7.16
CA ASP A 110 6.69 -8.90 7.79
C ASP A 110 6.45 -10.34 7.35
N MET A 111 5.40 -10.95 7.89
CA MET A 111 5.07 -12.33 7.57
C MET A 111 4.30 -12.49 6.25
N GLU A 112 3.89 -11.43 5.55
CA GLU A 112 2.99 -11.54 4.39
C GLU A 112 3.54 -10.83 3.14
N PHE A 113 3.86 -9.54 3.23
CA PHE A 113 4.23 -8.67 2.13
C PHE A 113 5.74 -8.54 1.93
N VAL A 114 6.55 -8.65 2.99
CA VAL A 114 7.99 -8.35 2.94
C VAL A 114 8.81 -9.47 3.57
N PHE A 115 9.24 -10.43 2.77
CA PHE A 115 10.14 -11.49 3.18
C PHE A 115 11.22 -11.75 2.12
N ASN A 116 12.40 -12.17 2.58
CA ASN A 116 13.54 -12.50 1.73
C ASN A 116 13.71 -14.03 1.61
N GLY A 117 13.87 -14.49 0.38
CA GLY A 117 13.94 -15.93 0.06
C GLY A 117 12.55 -16.55 -0.10
N GLN A 118 12.50 -17.87 -0.01
CA GLN A 118 11.29 -18.64 -0.29
C GLN A 118 10.21 -18.39 0.77
N GLY A 119 9.00 -18.11 0.30
CA GLY A 119 7.83 -18.03 1.14
C GLY A 119 7.55 -19.37 1.82
N ASN A 120 7.41 -19.35 3.14
CA ASN A 120 7.02 -20.53 3.89
C ASN A 120 5.54 -20.92 3.61
N GLU A 121 5.11 -22.08 4.10
CA GLU A 121 3.75 -22.57 3.83
C GLU A 121 2.64 -21.61 4.30
N GLN A 122 2.85 -20.90 5.40
CA GLN A 122 1.89 -19.93 5.91
C GLN A 122 1.78 -18.71 4.98
N GLN A 123 2.92 -18.18 4.51
CA GLN A 123 2.99 -17.12 3.51
C GLN A 123 2.28 -17.51 2.22
N LEU A 124 2.60 -18.69 1.69
CA LEU A 124 1.97 -19.18 0.46
C LEU A 124 0.47 -19.41 0.62
N ALA A 125 0.00 -19.88 1.78
CA ALA A 125 -1.43 -20.03 2.06
C ALA A 125 -2.16 -18.68 2.06
N ILE A 126 -1.58 -17.64 2.68
CA ILE A 126 -2.14 -16.28 2.69
C ILE A 126 -2.22 -15.72 1.27
N TRP A 127 -1.15 -15.83 0.48
CA TRP A 127 -1.15 -15.36 -0.91
C TRP A 127 -2.15 -16.12 -1.80
N ARG A 128 -2.26 -17.45 -1.63
CA ARG A 128 -3.31 -18.23 -2.31
C ARG A 128 -4.70 -17.70 -1.95
N ALA A 129 -4.99 -17.48 -0.67
CA ALA A 129 -6.29 -16.94 -0.24
C ALA A 129 -6.56 -15.54 -0.84
N ARG A 130 -5.56 -14.66 -0.86
CA ARG A 130 -5.63 -13.33 -1.47
C ARG A 130 -5.96 -13.41 -2.96
N LEU A 131 -5.23 -14.24 -3.71
CA LEU A 131 -5.49 -14.49 -5.13
C LEU A 131 -6.88 -15.09 -5.40
N GLN A 132 -7.43 -15.83 -4.42
CA GLN A 132 -8.76 -16.40 -4.53
C GLN A 132 -9.90 -15.45 -4.14
N SER A 133 -9.61 -14.31 -3.52
CA SER A 133 -10.63 -13.32 -3.15
C SER A 133 -11.39 -12.80 -4.39
N PRO A 134 -12.71 -12.54 -4.30
CA PRO A 134 -13.50 -12.05 -5.43
C PRO A 134 -12.93 -10.77 -6.06
N ALA A 135 -12.46 -9.83 -5.24
CA ALA A 135 -11.85 -8.58 -5.71
C ALA A 135 -10.59 -8.84 -6.53
N THR A 136 -9.68 -9.68 -6.04
CA THR A 136 -8.44 -10.01 -6.75
C THR A 136 -8.72 -10.80 -8.03
N LYS A 137 -9.66 -11.76 -7.99
CA LYS A 137 -10.09 -12.48 -9.19
C LYS A 137 -10.62 -11.55 -10.27
N ALA A 138 -11.46 -10.58 -9.89
CA ALA A 138 -12.00 -9.60 -10.82
C ALA A 138 -10.89 -8.71 -11.42
N LEU A 139 -9.94 -8.25 -10.59
CA LEU A 139 -8.78 -7.48 -11.05
C LEU A 139 -7.94 -8.27 -12.05
N PHE A 140 -7.60 -9.52 -11.73
CA PHE A 140 -6.79 -10.38 -12.59
C PHE A 140 -7.52 -10.73 -13.89
N ALA A 141 -8.81 -11.06 -13.83
CA ALA A 141 -9.62 -11.33 -15.01
C ALA A 141 -9.70 -10.11 -15.93
N LYS A 142 -9.82 -8.90 -15.38
CA LYS A 142 -9.84 -7.66 -16.16
C LYS A 142 -8.50 -7.38 -16.84
N ARG A 143 -7.39 -7.51 -16.10
CA ARG A 143 -6.04 -7.16 -16.58
C ARG A 143 -5.47 -8.22 -17.52
N PHE A 144 -5.48 -9.48 -17.10
CA PHE A 144 -4.82 -10.59 -17.79
C PHE A 144 -5.76 -11.39 -18.69
N ARG A 145 -7.08 -11.21 -18.57
CA ARG A 145 -8.10 -11.91 -19.37
C ARG A 145 -7.88 -13.43 -19.30
N ASP A 146 -7.70 -14.08 -20.45
CA ASP A 146 -7.49 -15.51 -20.58
C ASP A 146 -6.20 -16.01 -19.87
N PHE A 147 -5.27 -15.10 -19.58
CA PHE A 147 -4.02 -15.40 -18.88
C PHE A 147 -4.09 -15.22 -17.36
N ALA A 148 -5.26 -14.91 -16.79
CA ALA A 148 -5.40 -14.66 -15.35
C ALA A 148 -4.92 -15.82 -14.48
N LYS A 149 -5.19 -17.07 -14.87
CA LYS A 149 -4.73 -18.26 -14.16
C LYS A 149 -3.20 -18.38 -14.23
N GLN A 150 -2.61 -18.17 -15.40
CA GLN A 150 -1.17 -18.20 -15.59
C GLN A 150 -0.48 -17.11 -14.75
N ALA A 151 -1.04 -15.91 -14.70
CA ALA A 151 -0.52 -14.83 -13.86
C ALA A 151 -0.49 -15.22 -12.37
N GLN A 152 -1.54 -15.87 -11.86
CA GLN A 152 -1.56 -16.38 -10.49
C GLN A 152 -0.47 -17.42 -10.23
N GLU A 153 -0.28 -18.35 -11.17
CA GLU A 153 0.75 -19.39 -11.08
C GLU A 153 2.15 -18.79 -11.10
N VAL A 154 2.40 -17.80 -11.97
CA VAL A 154 3.68 -17.08 -12.04
C VAL A 154 3.99 -16.36 -10.73
N LEU A 155 3.02 -15.65 -10.16
CA LEU A 155 3.23 -14.98 -8.87
C LEU A 155 3.53 -16.00 -7.76
N LEU A 156 2.75 -17.08 -7.67
CA LEU A 156 2.98 -18.11 -6.66
C LEU A 156 4.32 -18.83 -6.85
N GLN A 157 4.79 -18.99 -8.09
CA GLN A 157 6.11 -19.55 -8.37
C GLN A 157 7.23 -18.58 -7.97
N CYS A 158 7.06 -17.28 -8.24
CA CYS A 158 7.97 -16.23 -7.78
C CYS A 158 8.12 -16.26 -6.25
N LEU A 159 7.02 -16.39 -5.52
CA LEU A 159 7.03 -16.44 -4.05
C LEU A 159 7.67 -17.73 -3.47
N ARG A 160 7.83 -18.78 -4.29
CA ARG A 160 8.46 -20.06 -3.89
C ARG A 160 9.95 -20.15 -4.23
N SER A 161 10.47 -19.21 -5.00
CA SER A 161 11.82 -19.27 -5.57
C SER A 161 12.80 -18.53 -4.66
#